data_AF-A0A956DH10-F1
#
_entry.id   AF-A0A956DH10-F1
#
_cell.length_a   1.000
_cell.length_b   1.000
_cell.length_c   1.000
_cell.angle_alpha   90.00
_cell.angle_beta   90.00
_cell.angle_gamma   90.00
#
_symmetry.space_group_name_H-M   'P 1'
#
loop_
_entity.id
_entity.type
_entity.pdbx_description
1 polymer ?
#
loop_
_entity_poly.entity_id
_entity_poly.type
_entity_poly.pdbx_seq_one_letter_code
_entity_poly.pdbx_strand_id
1 'polypeptide(L)' 'GFGFRWFSPLGPLRFEWGFPIDRRSWEKTVRFEFTIGNSF' A
#
# COMPACT_ATOMS: atom_id res chain seq x y z
N GLY A 1 0.81 -9.32 -1.26
CA GLY A 1 0.55 -7.98 -1.82
C GLY A 1 1.65 -7.60 -2.80
N PHE A 2 1.53 -6.46 -3.44
CA PHE A 2 2.59 -5.84 -4.25
C PHE A 2 2.90 -4.46 -3.68
N GLY A 3 4.17 -4.09 -3.58
CA GLY A 3 4.59 -2.81 -3.02
C GLY A 3 5.56 -2.10 -3.96
N PHE A 4 5.31 -0.82 -4.24
CA PHE A 4 6.19 0.05 -5.00
C PHE A 4 6.70 1.17 -4.09
N ARG A 5 8.02 1.35 -4.05
CA ARG A 5 8.68 2.43 -3.31
C ARG A 5 9.36 3.34 -4.31
N TRP A 6 9.00 4.62 -4.26
CA TRP A 6 9.56 5.63 -5.15
C TRP A 6 10.09 6.81 -4.34
N PHE A 7 11.38 7.09 -4.50
CA PHE A 7 11.99 8.30 -3.96
C PHE A 7 11.74 9.45 -4.95
N SER A 8 10.76 10.28 -4.61
CA SER A 8 10.47 11.52 -5.34
C SER A 8 11.28 12.69 -4.76
N PRO A 9 11.47 13.79 -5.50
CA PRO A 9 12.11 15.02 -4.98
C PRO A 9 11.41 15.61 -3.74
N LEU A 10 10.17 15.22 -3.48
CA LEU A 10 9.35 15.68 -2.34
C LEU A 10 9.42 14.72 -1.14
N GLY A 11 10.11 13.58 -1.26
CA GLY A 11 10.23 12.56 -0.23
C GLY A 11 9.91 11.14 -0.71
N PRO A 12 10.09 10.15 0.17
CA PRO A 12 9.75 8.75 -0.11
C PRO A 12 8.23 8.58 -0.22
N LEU A 13 7.82 7.99 -1.34
CA LEU A 13 6.46 7.55 -1.61
C LEU A 13 6.42 6.04 -1.51
N ARG A 14 5.41 5.53 -0.81
CA ARG A 14 5.14 4.09 -0.70
C ARG A 14 3.72 3.82 -1.19
N PHE A 15 3.60 2.87 -2.09
CA PHE A 15 2.34 2.37 -2.59
C PHE A 15 2.28 0.87 -2.33
N GLU A 16 1.25 0.39 -1.65
CA GLU A 16 1.07 -1.02 -1.31
C GLU A 16 -0.33 -1.50 -1.72
N TRP A 17 -0.37 -2.58 -2.48
CA TRP A 17 -1.56 -3.32 -2.87
C TRP A 17 -1.62 -4.64 -2.10
N GLY A 18 -2.43 -4.68 -1.05
CA GLY A 18 -2.71 -5.88 -0.26
C GLY A 18 -3.81 -6.73 -0.90
N PHE A 19 -3.56 -8.03 -1.03
CA PHE A 19 -4.56 -9.03 -1.40
C PHE A 19 -4.71 -9.98 -0.21
N PRO A 20 -5.83 -9.92 0.54
CA PRO A 20 -6.05 -10.83 1.65
C PRO A 20 -6.22 -12.27 1.14
N ILE A 21 -5.41 -13.19 1.67
CA ILE A 21 -5.42 -14.61 1.29
C ILE A 21 -6.61 -15.34 1.92
N ASP A 22 -6.98 -14.95 3.15
CA ASP A 22 -8.16 -15.43 3.86
C ASP A 22 -9.21 -14.31 3.97
N ARG A 23 -9.86 -14.03 2.84
CA ARG A 23 -10.88 -12.99 2.68
C ARG A 23 -12.22 -13.48 3.24
N ARG A 24 -12.81 -12.72 4.16
CA ARG A 24 -14.23 -12.91 4.54
C ARG A 24 -15.15 -12.34 3.46
N SER A 25 -16.37 -12.85 3.34
CA SER A 25 -17.30 -12.53 2.23
C SER A 25 -17.63 -11.03 2.10
N TRP A 26 -17.47 -10.25 3.17
CA TRP A 26 -17.70 -8.81 3.21
C TRP A 26 -16.44 -7.95 3.03
N GLU A 27 -15.25 -8.56 2.91
CA GLU A 27 -14.00 -7.82 2.78
C GLU A 27 -13.64 -7.52 1.33
N LYS A 28 -13.08 -6.33 1.10
CA LYS A 28 -12.59 -5.92 -0.22
C LYS A 28 -11.44 -6.83 -0.67
N THR A 29 -11.55 -7.34 -1.90
CA THR A 29 -10.57 -8.22 -2.55
C THR A 29 -9.20 -7.56 -2.74
N VAL A 30 -9.15 -6.22 -2.80
CA VAL A 30 -7.92 -5.44 -2.97
C VAL A 30 -7.92 -4.27 -1.99
N ARG A 31 -6.82 -4.13 -1.24
CA ARG A 31 -6.54 -3.00 -0.35
C ARG A 31 -5.41 -2.20 -0.98
N PHE A 32 -5.65 -0.93 -1.26
CA PHE A 32 -4.60 -0.01 -1.72
C PHE A 32 -4.28 0.97 -0.61
N GLU A 33 -3.00 1.10 -0.28
CA GLU A 33 -2.50 1.98 0.75
C GLU A 33 -1.35 2.80 0.19
N PHE A 34 -1.35 4.12 0.46
CA PHE A 34 -0.28 5.00 0.04
C PHE A 34 0.18 5.86 1.21
N THR A 35 1.48 6.09 1.29
CA THR A 35 2.09 6.93 2.33
C THR A 35 3.09 7.88 1.68
N ILE A 36 3.04 9.14 2.10
CA ILE A 36 3.89 10.23 1.61
C ILE A 36 4.60 10.82 2.83
N GLY A 37 5.93 10.80 2.83
CA GLY A 37 6.75 11.40 3.88
C GLY A 37 7.46 10.39 4.78
N ASN A 38 8.19 10.90 5.78
CA ASN A 38 8.85 10.06 6.76
C ASN A 38 7.79 9.39 7.64
N SER A 39 7.57 8.08 7.44
CA SER A 39 6.86 7.24 8.40
C SER A 39 7.77 7.06 9.63
N PHE A 40 7.55 7.85 10.68
CA PHE A 40 8.09 7.59 12.02
C PHE A 40 6.94 7.43 13.01
#